data_AF-A0A151IC87-F1
#
_entry.id   AF-A0A151IC87-F1
#
_cell.length_a   1.000
_cell.length_b   1.000
_cell.length_c   1.000
_cell.angle_alpha   90.00
_cell.angle_beta   90.00
_cell.angle_gamma   90.00
#
_symmetry.space_group_name_H-M   'P 1'
#
loop_
_entity.id
_entity.type
_entity.pdbx_description
1 polymer ?
#
loop_
_entity_poly.entity_id
_entity_poly.type
_entity_poly.pdbx_seq_one_letter_code
_entity_poly.pdbx_strand_id
1 'polypeptide(L)'
;MGKTRNCVQVCVYVAFIVAVVVADQENYDILRCPGPVAYYMDLGCKPVYHNTEHDTFCAIRFDCSHLRRRYKDKCYINGHEYIHNEILRKEDANVCDSCICKRTRYPNDIAAFECDNSECAQRTVNQGCYLRRDPSECCREDEICPANKQDRSVCNVNGEYYLDGQSFEVQNEPNLKCVCQPGYNGNDTVNYDHV
;
A
#
# COMPACT_ATOMS: atom_id res chain seq x y z
N MET A 1 4.11 8.72 0.80
CA MET A 1 3.97 7.48 1.60
C MET A 1 3.45 6.46 0.63
N GLY A 2 4.27 5.45 0.29
CA GLY A 2 3.84 4.43 -0.68
C GLY A 2 2.62 3.69 -0.13
N LYS A 3 1.62 3.48 -1.00
CA LYS A 3 0.40 2.71 -0.70
C LYS A 3 0.84 1.31 -0.26
N THR A 4 0.78 1.02 1.04
CA THR A 4 1.07 -0.32 1.56
C THR A 4 -0.23 -1.09 1.48
N ARG A 5 -0.27 -2.10 0.61
CA ARG A 5 -1.46 -2.91 0.38
C ARG A 5 -1.38 -4.14 1.27
N ASN A 6 -2.53 -4.60 1.79
CA ASN A 6 -2.62 -5.83 2.56
C ASN A 6 -3.49 -6.85 1.81
N CYS A 7 -3.07 -8.11 1.78
CA CYS A 7 -3.87 -9.20 1.20
C CYS A 7 -5.13 -9.45 2.04
N VAL A 8 -6.33 -9.27 1.47
CA VAL A 8 -7.60 -9.77 2.03
C VAL A 8 -8.16 -10.80 1.04
N GLN A 9 -8.57 -11.97 1.52
CA GLN A 9 -9.19 -13.00 0.70
C GLN A 9 -10.56 -12.52 0.20
N VAL A 10 -10.63 -12.10 -1.06
CA VAL A 10 -11.87 -11.68 -1.72
C VAL A 10 -12.35 -12.81 -2.65
N CYS A 11 -13.39 -13.53 -2.22
CA CYS A 11 -14.11 -14.47 -3.09
C CYS A 11 -15.10 -13.68 -3.95
N VAL A 12 -14.76 -13.35 -5.20
CA VAL A 12 -15.72 -12.71 -6.14
C VAL A 12 -15.82 -13.50 -7.45
N TYR A 13 -17.06 -13.77 -7.82
CA TYR A 13 -17.48 -14.43 -9.05
C TYR A 13 -16.98 -13.67 -10.29
N VAL A 14 -16.27 -14.37 -11.16
CA VAL A 14 -15.68 -13.82 -12.38
C VAL A 14 -16.76 -13.50 -13.42
N ALA A 15 -16.95 -12.20 -13.72
CA ALA A 15 -17.62 -11.75 -14.93
C ALA A 15 -16.77 -10.65 -15.60
N PHE A 16 -16.01 -11.07 -16.62
CA PHE A 16 -15.44 -10.31 -17.74
C PHE A 16 -15.15 -8.79 -17.55
N ILE A 17 -13.86 -8.44 -17.38
CA ILE A 17 -13.32 -7.14 -17.80
C ILE A 17 -11.94 -7.38 -18.45
N VAL A 18 -11.86 -7.38 -19.78
CA VAL A 18 -10.61 -7.63 -20.55
C VAL A 18 -9.87 -6.32 -20.92
N ALA A 19 -10.34 -5.15 -20.46
CA ALA A 19 -9.82 -3.85 -20.91
C ALA A 19 -8.85 -3.12 -19.94
N VAL A 20 -8.60 -3.63 -18.73
CA VAL A 20 -7.85 -2.88 -17.69
C VAL A 20 -6.38 -3.31 -17.55
N VAL A 21 -5.99 -4.45 -18.11
CA VAL A 21 -4.66 -5.06 -17.87
C VAL A 21 -3.49 -4.25 -18.47
N VAL A 22 -3.73 -3.44 -19.50
CA VAL A 22 -2.65 -2.76 -20.24
C VAL A 22 -2.09 -1.56 -19.47
N ALA A 23 -2.92 -0.83 -18.71
CA ALA A 23 -2.48 0.38 -18.00
C ALA A 23 -1.63 0.07 -16.76
N ASP A 24 -1.87 -1.06 -16.09
CA ASP A 24 -1.10 -1.46 -14.90
C ASP A 24 0.27 -2.02 -15.24
N GLN A 25 0.38 -2.74 -16.36
CA GLN A 25 1.65 -3.34 -16.78
C GLN A 25 2.68 -2.28 -17.20
N GLU A 26 2.23 -1.17 -17.81
CA GLU A 26 3.10 -0.02 -18.10
C GLU A 26 3.68 0.61 -16.82
N ASN A 27 2.89 0.73 -15.74
CA ASN A 27 3.34 1.30 -14.47
C ASN A 27 4.35 0.40 -13.74
N TYR A 28 4.15 -0.92 -13.77
CA TYR A 28 5.03 -1.87 -13.09
C TYR A 28 6.44 -1.85 -13.66
N ASP A 29 6.56 -1.86 -14.99
CA ASP A 29 7.87 -1.82 -15.60
C ASP A 29 8.54 -0.46 -15.29
N ILE A 30 7.79 0.67 -15.23
CA ILE A 30 8.32 2.04 -15.02
C ILE A 30 9.03 2.15 -13.66
N LEU A 31 8.53 1.45 -12.64
CA LEU A 31 9.12 1.41 -11.30
C LEU A 31 10.50 0.73 -11.26
N ARG A 32 10.88 -0.04 -12.29
CA ARG A 32 12.21 -0.67 -12.39
C ARG A 32 13.28 0.29 -12.89
N CYS A 33 12.89 1.48 -13.32
CA CYS A 33 13.80 2.50 -13.81
C CYS A 33 14.63 3.12 -12.67
N PRO A 34 15.88 3.54 -12.97
CA PRO A 34 16.75 4.11 -11.95
C PRO A 34 16.21 5.43 -11.40
N GLY A 35 16.36 5.63 -10.09
CA GLY A 35 15.99 6.87 -9.40
C GLY A 35 14.65 6.79 -8.64
N PRO A 36 14.17 7.90 -8.07
CA PRO A 36 12.99 7.91 -7.22
C PRO A 36 11.71 7.97 -8.06
N VAL A 37 11.50 7.00 -8.95
CA VAL A 37 10.38 6.98 -9.90
C VAL A 37 9.03 6.98 -9.19
N ALA A 38 8.88 6.12 -8.17
CA ALA A 38 7.68 6.04 -7.34
C ALA A 38 7.30 7.41 -6.75
N TYR A 39 8.29 8.18 -6.29
CA TYR A 39 8.05 9.51 -5.72
C TYR A 39 7.41 10.48 -6.74
N TYR A 40 7.89 10.49 -7.99
CA TYR A 40 7.31 11.35 -9.01
C TYR A 40 5.90 10.91 -9.42
N MET A 41 5.66 9.60 -9.47
CA MET A 41 4.33 9.05 -9.76
C MET A 41 3.33 9.35 -8.64
N ASP A 42 3.75 9.20 -7.37
CA ASP A 42 2.96 9.55 -6.18
C ASP A 42 2.56 11.05 -6.16
N LEU A 43 3.41 11.92 -6.71
CA LEU A 43 3.11 13.35 -6.88
C LEU A 43 2.18 13.64 -8.07
N GLY A 44 1.85 12.63 -8.88
CA GLY A 44 1.10 12.75 -10.12
C GLY A 44 1.87 13.44 -11.24
N CYS A 45 3.20 13.41 -11.19
CA CYS A 45 4.03 13.93 -12.29
C CYS A 45 3.98 12.97 -13.48
N LYS A 46 4.00 13.54 -14.69
CA LYS A 46 3.87 12.75 -15.92
C LYS A 46 5.25 12.37 -16.48
N PRO A 47 5.49 11.09 -16.83
CA PRO A 47 6.74 10.68 -17.45
C PRO A 47 6.90 11.37 -18.82
N VAL A 48 8.14 11.70 -19.17
CA VAL A 48 8.53 12.24 -20.48
C VAL A 48 9.61 11.34 -21.05
N TYR A 49 9.36 10.81 -22.25
CA TYR A 49 10.25 9.90 -22.97
C TYR A 49 10.99 10.60 -24.11
N HIS A 50 12.03 9.97 -24.65
CA HIS A 50 12.72 10.47 -25.83
C HIS A 50 11.92 10.13 -27.10
N ASN A 51 11.73 11.08 -28.01
CA ASN A 51 11.04 10.87 -29.29
C ASN A 51 11.94 10.18 -30.34
N THR A 52 12.75 9.21 -29.96
CA THR A 52 13.51 8.41 -30.93
C THR A 52 13.06 6.99 -30.84
N GLU A 53 12.90 6.38 -32.01
CA GLU A 53 12.41 5.04 -32.35
C GLU A 53 13.12 3.85 -31.65
N HIS A 54 13.88 4.10 -30.59
CA HIS A 54 14.44 3.11 -29.69
C HIS A 54 13.75 3.21 -28.32
N ASP A 55 12.95 2.17 -28.04
CA ASP A 55 12.30 1.81 -26.79
C ASP A 55 13.19 1.98 -25.56
N THR A 56 13.38 3.23 -25.12
CA THR A 56 13.82 3.48 -23.76
C THR A 56 12.58 3.43 -22.91
N PHE A 57 12.36 2.24 -22.37
CA PHE A 57 11.30 1.91 -21.43
C PHE A 57 11.21 2.93 -20.25
N CYS A 58 12.33 3.56 -19.89
CA CYS A 58 12.42 4.53 -18.80
C CYS A 58 12.28 5.99 -19.25
N ALA A 59 11.49 6.76 -18.48
CA ALA A 59 11.35 8.19 -18.68
C ALA A 59 12.68 8.93 -18.43
N ILE A 60 13.00 9.90 -19.30
CA ILE A 60 14.20 10.74 -19.15
C ILE A 60 14.01 11.85 -18.10
N ARG A 61 12.76 12.25 -17.86
CA ARG A 61 12.36 13.23 -16.84
C ARG A 61 10.87 13.10 -16.53
N PHE A 62 10.44 13.76 -15.46
CA PHE A 62 9.02 13.87 -15.10
C PHE A 62 8.58 15.34 -15.17
N ASP A 63 7.42 15.58 -15.80
CA ASP A 63 6.76 16.89 -15.79
C ASP A 63 5.90 17.01 -14.51
N CYS A 64 6.37 17.86 -13.60
CA CYS A 64 5.70 18.21 -12.35
C CYS A 64 5.15 19.65 -12.36
N SER A 65 4.94 20.26 -13.53
CA SER A 65 4.52 21.66 -13.65
C SER A 65 3.17 21.95 -12.97
N HIS A 66 2.30 20.96 -12.85
CA HIS A 66 1.01 21.07 -12.12
C HIS A 66 1.19 21.40 -10.64
N LEU A 67 2.29 20.96 -10.02
CA LEU A 67 2.57 21.21 -8.60
C LEU A 67 2.72 22.71 -8.30
N ARG A 68 3.14 23.53 -9.27
CA ARG A 68 3.28 24.98 -9.11
C ARG A 68 1.97 25.71 -8.83
N ARG A 69 0.83 25.07 -9.12
CA ARG A 69 -0.51 25.62 -8.89
C ARG A 69 -1.07 25.29 -7.50
N ARG A 70 -0.37 24.46 -6.71
CA ARG A 70 -0.78 24.09 -5.35
C ARG A 70 -0.64 25.27 -4.40
N TYR A 71 -1.60 25.41 -3.50
CA TYR A 71 -1.55 26.41 -2.45
C TYR A 71 -0.66 25.91 -1.31
N LYS A 72 0.21 26.79 -0.79
CA LYS A 72 1.13 26.44 0.30
C LYS A 72 0.41 26.09 1.60
N ASP A 73 -0.84 26.54 1.77
CA ASP A 73 -1.62 26.44 3.00
C ASP A 73 -2.58 25.23 3.02
N LYS A 74 -2.39 24.28 2.09
CA LYS A 74 -3.18 23.06 1.93
C LYS A 74 -2.29 21.81 1.78
N CYS A 75 -2.81 20.67 2.23
CA CYS A 75 -2.15 19.38 2.06
C CYS A 75 -2.71 18.65 0.84
N TYR A 76 -1.91 17.77 0.24
CA TYR A 76 -2.24 17.07 -1.00
C TYR A 76 -1.79 15.61 -0.93
N ILE A 77 -2.70 14.69 -1.22
CA ILE A 77 -2.43 13.25 -1.31
C ILE A 77 -3.46 12.60 -2.26
N ASN A 78 -3.04 11.62 -3.06
CA ASN A 78 -3.89 10.88 -4.01
C ASN A 78 -4.79 11.75 -4.92
N GLY A 79 -4.33 12.95 -5.27
CA GLY A 79 -5.10 13.90 -6.10
C GLY A 79 -6.14 14.73 -5.33
N HIS A 80 -6.36 14.45 -4.05
CA HIS A 80 -7.23 15.23 -3.18
C HIS A 80 -6.50 16.38 -2.48
N GLU A 81 -7.28 17.41 -2.15
CA GLU A 81 -6.87 18.62 -1.44
C GLU A 81 -7.49 18.65 -0.05
N TYR A 82 -6.69 19.09 0.92
CA TYR A 82 -7.06 19.16 2.32
C TYR A 82 -6.77 20.53 2.93
N ILE A 83 -7.74 21.09 3.66
CA ILE A 83 -7.58 22.36 4.40
C ILE A 83 -7.05 22.13 5.82
N HIS A 84 -6.72 23.22 6.52
CA HIS A 84 -6.19 23.14 7.87
C HIS A 84 -7.14 22.43 8.84
N ASN A 85 -6.60 21.47 9.59
CA ASN A 85 -7.28 20.56 10.50
C ASN A 85 -8.28 19.61 9.83
N GLU A 86 -8.28 19.48 8.50
CA GLU A 86 -9.01 18.41 7.83
C GLU A 86 -8.29 17.08 8.10
N ILE A 87 -9.09 16.08 8.48
CA ILE A 87 -8.63 14.71 8.73
C ILE A 87 -8.51 14.01 7.39
N LEU A 88 -7.46 13.21 7.22
CA LEU A 88 -7.24 12.38 6.05
C LEU A 88 -8.46 11.47 5.81
N ARG A 89 -9.00 11.48 4.60
CA ARG A 89 -10.16 10.66 4.26
C ARG A 89 -9.75 9.19 4.21
N LYS A 90 -10.70 8.30 4.49
CA LYS A 90 -10.42 6.85 4.56
C LYS A 90 -9.92 6.28 3.24
N GLU A 91 -10.42 6.78 2.12
CA GLU A 91 -9.99 6.40 0.78
C GLU A 91 -8.53 6.79 0.47
N ASP A 92 -8.00 7.80 1.17
CA ASP A 92 -6.62 8.26 1.00
C ASP A 92 -5.65 7.72 2.07
N ALA A 93 -6.19 7.08 3.11
CA ALA A 93 -5.46 6.56 4.24
C ALA A 93 -5.11 5.08 4.04
N ASN A 94 -3.93 4.66 4.48
CA ASN A 94 -3.71 3.26 4.80
C ASN A 94 -4.44 2.92 6.12
N VAL A 95 -4.62 1.62 6.40
CA VAL A 95 -5.37 1.12 7.58
C VAL A 95 -4.92 1.74 8.91
N CYS A 96 -3.64 2.06 9.04
CA CYS A 96 -3.05 2.66 10.24
C CYS A 96 -2.88 4.18 10.19
N ASP A 97 -3.19 4.82 9.06
CA ASP A 97 -2.94 6.25 8.90
C ASP A 97 -4.04 7.04 9.62
N SER A 98 -3.65 7.72 10.69
CA SER A 98 -4.46 8.76 11.32
C SER A 98 -3.73 10.09 11.16
N CYS A 99 -4.08 10.83 10.12
CA CYS A 99 -3.38 12.04 9.74
C CYS A 99 -4.31 13.25 9.71
N ILE A 100 -3.76 14.40 10.06
CA ILE A 100 -4.44 15.69 10.02
C ILE A 100 -3.60 16.70 9.24
N CYS A 101 -4.22 17.48 8.38
CA CYS A 101 -3.52 18.51 7.62
C CYS A 101 -3.19 19.70 8.53
N LYS A 102 -1.89 19.99 8.70
CA LYS A 102 -1.41 21.05 9.58
C LYS A 102 -0.70 22.13 8.78
N ARG A 103 -1.03 23.37 9.12
CA ARG A 103 -0.27 24.54 8.69
C ARG A 103 0.84 24.76 9.69
N THR A 104 2.03 25.03 9.21
CA THR A 104 3.09 25.49 10.08
C THR A 104 2.88 26.98 10.40
N ARG A 105 3.46 27.41 11.52
CA ARG A 105 3.38 28.81 11.98
C ARG A 105 4.47 29.69 11.38
N TYR A 106 5.41 29.11 10.63
CA TYR A 106 6.55 29.84 10.10
C TYR A 106 6.27 30.42 8.71
N PRO A 107 6.65 31.69 8.46
CA PRO A 107 6.52 32.27 7.14
C PRO A 107 7.40 31.48 6.15
N ASN A 108 6.77 31.02 5.06
CA ASN A 108 7.32 30.24 3.93
C ASN A 108 7.22 28.72 3.99
N ASP A 109 6.79 28.15 5.11
CA ASP A 109 6.56 26.72 5.16
C ASP A 109 5.32 26.29 4.36
N ILE A 110 5.28 25.01 4.04
CA ILE A 110 4.15 24.35 3.37
C ILE A 110 3.33 23.57 4.39
N ALA A 111 2.02 23.51 4.20
CA ALA A 111 1.16 22.63 4.95
C ALA A 111 1.53 21.16 4.67
N ALA A 112 1.52 20.34 5.71
CA ALA A 112 1.87 18.93 5.64
C ALA A 112 0.94 18.12 6.56
N PHE A 113 0.81 16.83 6.28
CA PHE A 113 0.11 15.92 7.18
C PHE A 113 0.97 15.65 8.41
N GLU A 114 0.38 15.84 9.58
CA GLU A 114 0.88 15.34 10.85
C GLU A 114 0.10 14.06 11.15
N CYS A 115 0.81 12.94 11.27
CA CYS A 115 0.22 11.63 11.45
C CYS A 115 0.60 11.05 12.81
N ASP A 116 -0.38 10.49 13.51
CA ASP A 116 -0.16 9.73 14.71
C ASP A 116 0.25 8.31 14.32
N ASN A 117 1.48 7.93 14.66
CA ASN A 117 1.89 6.53 14.59
C ASN A 117 1.19 5.81 15.74
N SER A 118 0.17 5.02 15.42
CA SER A 118 -0.48 4.15 16.41
C SER A 118 0.51 3.06 16.82
N GLU A 119 1.16 3.22 17.97
CA GLU A 119 1.91 2.12 18.57
C GLU A 119 0.92 1.06 19.06
N CYS A 120 0.86 -0.07 18.35
CA CYS A 120 0.04 -1.19 18.79
C CYS A 120 0.59 -1.73 20.12
N ALA A 121 -0.29 -1.86 21.12
CA ALA A 121 0.09 -2.37 22.42
C ALA A 121 0.69 -3.79 22.29
N GLN A 122 1.87 -4.00 22.88
CA GLN A 122 2.45 -5.34 22.95
C GLN A 122 1.57 -6.25 23.80
N ARG A 123 1.23 -7.42 23.25
CA ARG A 123 0.44 -8.44 23.95
C ARG A 123 1.32 -9.61 24.35
N THR A 124 1.16 -10.08 25.59
CA THR A 124 1.73 -11.36 26.01
C THR A 124 0.90 -12.48 25.41
N VAL A 125 1.55 -13.43 24.75
CA VAL A 125 0.90 -14.58 24.12
C VAL A 125 1.05 -15.79 25.04
N ASN A 126 -0.05 -16.51 25.27
CA ASN A 126 0.01 -17.71 26.09
C ASN A 126 0.86 -18.79 25.42
N GLN A 127 1.48 -19.63 26.24
CA GLN A 127 2.34 -20.70 25.73
C GLN A 127 1.55 -21.66 24.84
N GLY A 128 2.01 -21.82 23.59
CA GLY A 128 1.36 -22.68 22.60
C GLY A 128 0.34 -21.96 21.71
N CYS A 129 0.03 -20.70 22.00
CA CYS A 129 -0.79 -19.84 21.17
C CYS A 129 0.07 -18.97 20.25
N TYR A 130 -0.56 -18.31 19.27
CA TYR A 130 0.07 -17.33 18.40
C TYR A 130 -0.88 -16.17 18.12
N LEU A 131 -0.34 -15.02 17.72
CA LEU A 131 -1.13 -13.88 17.28
C LEU A 131 -1.36 -13.96 15.78
N ARG A 132 -2.60 -13.68 15.38
CA ARG A 132 -2.99 -13.50 14.00
C ARG A 132 -3.50 -12.08 13.81
N ARG A 133 -2.78 -11.31 12.99
CA ARG A 133 -3.16 -9.95 12.65
C ARG A 133 -4.29 -9.95 11.62
N ASP A 134 -5.24 -9.03 11.80
CA ASP A 134 -6.21 -8.69 10.77
C ASP A 134 -5.61 -7.60 9.86
N PRO A 135 -5.33 -7.86 8.57
CA PRO A 135 -4.80 -6.86 7.65
C PRO A 135 -5.73 -5.66 7.41
N SER A 136 -7.02 -5.77 7.73
CA SER A 136 -8.00 -4.70 7.55
C SER A 136 -8.09 -3.74 8.74
N GLU A 137 -7.41 -4.06 9.85
CA GLU A 137 -7.42 -3.27 11.07
C GLU A 137 -6.00 -3.00 11.59
N CYS A 138 -5.74 -1.79 12.09
CA CYS A 138 -4.35 -1.38 12.34
C CYS A 138 -3.63 -2.21 13.44
N CYS A 139 -4.33 -2.46 14.56
CA CYS A 139 -3.76 -3.10 15.74
C CYS A 139 -4.58 -4.29 16.23
N ARG A 140 -5.49 -4.81 15.40
CA ARG A 140 -6.28 -5.97 15.79
C ARG A 140 -5.46 -7.24 15.57
N GLU A 141 -5.23 -7.92 16.67
CA GLU A 141 -4.54 -9.20 16.71
C GLU A 141 -5.37 -10.14 17.57
N ASP A 142 -5.75 -11.27 16.99
CA ASP A 142 -6.46 -12.34 17.68
C ASP A 142 -5.45 -13.36 18.18
N GLU A 143 -5.58 -13.79 19.43
CA GLU A 143 -4.79 -14.89 19.96
C GLU A 143 -5.46 -16.22 19.63
N ILE A 144 -4.74 -17.06 18.89
CA ILE A 144 -5.20 -18.38 18.47
C ILE A 144 -4.44 -19.45 19.23
N CYS A 145 -5.17 -20.28 19.98
CA CYS A 145 -4.64 -21.37 20.80
C CYS A 145 -5.09 -22.72 20.24
N PRO A 146 -4.33 -23.35 19.34
CA PRO A 146 -4.71 -24.66 18.79
C PRO A 146 -4.55 -25.75 19.86
N ALA A 147 -5.41 -26.78 19.79
CA ALA A 147 -5.32 -27.93 20.69
C ALA A 147 -4.00 -28.70 20.50
N ASN A 148 -3.55 -28.88 19.25
CA ASN A 148 -2.21 -29.35 18.92
C ASN A 148 -1.48 -28.34 18.03
N LYS A 149 -0.18 -28.17 18.25
CA LYS A 149 0.64 -27.25 17.44
C LYS A 149 0.68 -27.61 15.95
N GLN A 150 0.46 -28.88 15.61
CA GLN A 150 0.41 -29.36 14.23
C GLN A 150 -0.88 -28.96 13.50
N ASP A 151 -1.91 -28.51 14.23
CA ASP A 151 -3.18 -28.08 13.63
C ASP A 151 -3.11 -26.64 13.09
N ARG A 152 -1.99 -25.93 13.30
CA ARG A 152 -1.79 -24.58 12.74
C ARG A 152 -1.72 -24.67 11.22
N SER A 153 -2.62 -23.97 10.55
CA SER A 153 -2.68 -23.95 9.09
C SER A 153 -1.39 -23.42 8.48
N VAL A 154 -1.07 -23.91 7.29
CA VAL A 154 0.13 -23.54 6.52
C VAL A 154 -0.30 -23.03 5.16
N CYS A 155 0.23 -21.87 4.77
CA CYS A 155 0.12 -21.32 3.43
C CYS A 155 1.35 -21.74 2.62
N ASN A 156 1.15 -22.13 1.36
CA ASN A 156 2.22 -22.28 0.39
C ASN A 156 2.17 -21.10 -0.59
N VAL A 157 3.19 -20.26 -0.56
CA VAL A 157 3.34 -19.08 -1.43
C VAL A 157 4.58 -19.34 -2.29
N ASN A 158 4.41 -19.61 -3.58
CA ASN A 158 5.52 -19.82 -4.52
C ASN A 158 6.55 -20.89 -4.07
N GLY A 159 6.12 -21.93 -3.36
CA GLY A 159 7.00 -22.98 -2.85
C GLY A 159 7.58 -22.71 -1.46
N GLU A 160 7.34 -21.54 -0.88
CA GLU A 160 7.68 -21.21 0.50
C GLU A 160 6.48 -21.43 1.43
N TYR A 161 6.74 -21.96 2.63
CA TYR A 161 5.71 -22.33 3.59
C TYR A 161 5.66 -21.34 4.76
N TYR A 162 4.47 -20.80 5.01
CA TYR A 162 4.20 -19.83 6.05
C TYR A 162 3.14 -20.37 7.02
N LEU A 163 3.33 -20.19 8.32
CA LEU A 163 2.33 -20.61 9.31
C LEU A 163 1.26 -19.53 9.50
N ASP A 164 0.01 -19.92 9.84
CA ASP A 164 -1.08 -18.96 10.10
C ASP A 164 -0.64 -17.82 11.05
N GLY A 165 -0.83 -16.56 10.67
CA GLY A 165 -0.39 -15.37 11.40
C GLY A 165 1.01 -14.87 11.05
N GLN A 166 1.80 -15.63 10.29
CA GLN A 166 3.13 -15.20 9.84
C GLN A 166 3.02 -14.23 8.67
N SER A 167 3.74 -13.11 8.76
CA SER A 167 3.87 -12.16 7.66
C SER A 167 4.90 -12.61 6.62
N PHE A 168 4.67 -12.23 5.37
CA PHE A 168 5.60 -12.44 4.25
C PHE A 168 5.53 -11.29 3.24
N GLU A 169 6.59 -11.14 2.45
CA GLU A 169 6.69 -10.18 1.36
C GLU A 169 6.52 -10.90 0.03
N VAL A 170 5.81 -10.27 -0.91
CA VAL A 170 5.59 -10.85 -2.24
C VAL A 170 6.76 -10.46 -3.15
N GLN A 171 7.44 -11.44 -3.75
CA GLN A 171 8.68 -11.21 -4.53
C GLN A 171 8.52 -10.17 -5.66
N ASN A 172 7.35 -10.12 -6.30
CA ASN A 172 7.05 -9.18 -7.38
C ASN A 172 6.29 -7.93 -6.90
N GLU A 173 5.95 -7.83 -5.61
CA GLU A 173 5.30 -6.66 -5.02
C GLU A 173 5.93 -6.35 -3.65
N PRO A 174 7.14 -5.75 -3.60
CA PRO A 174 7.86 -5.51 -2.35
C PRO A 174 7.13 -4.56 -1.38
N ASN A 175 6.14 -3.80 -1.88
CA ASN A 175 5.28 -2.92 -1.07
C ASN A 175 4.02 -3.63 -0.54
N LEU A 176 3.79 -4.88 -0.94
CA LEU A 176 2.69 -5.73 -0.49
C LEU A 176 3.22 -6.64 0.62
N LYS A 177 2.70 -6.43 1.83
CA LYS A 177 2.94 -7.29 2.99
C LYS A 177 1.70 -8.10 3.26
N CYS A 178 1.85 -9.41 3.24
CA CYS A 178 0.73 -10.33 3.44
C CYS A 178 0.92 -11.14 4.72
N VAL A 179 -0.18 -11.68 5.24
CA VAL A 179 -0.20 -12.51 6.44
C VAL A 179 -0.83 -13.83 6.04
N CYS A 180 -0.18 -14.94 6.34
CA CYS A 180 -0.76 -16.25 6.11
C CYS A 180 -2.01 -16.41 6.97
N GLN A 181 -3.13 -16.82 6.37
CA GLN A 181 -4.38 -17.15 7.05
C GLN A 181 -4.98 -18.44 6.46
N PRO A 182 -5.82 -19.18 7.21
CA PRO A 182 -6.43 -20.39 6.70
C PRO A 182 -7.29 -20.11 5.46
N GLY A 183 -7.10 -20.89 4.40
CA GLY A 183 -7.83 -20.74 3.13
C GLY A 183 -7.10 -19.93 2.05
N TYR A 184 -5.91 -19.41 2.34
CA TYR A 184 -5.04 -18.78 1.34
C TYR A 184 -4.42 -19.85 0.41
N ASN A 185 -4.75 -19.79 -0.89
CA ASN A 185 -4.36 -20.80 -1.88
C ASN A 185 -3.19 -20.37 -2.79
N GLY A 186 -2.39 -19.36 -2.41
CA GLY A 186 -1.23 -18.93 -3.20
C GLY A 186 -1.55 -18.10 -4.45
N ASN A 187 -2.82 -17.78 -4.69
CA ASN A 187 -3.20 -16.80 -5.68
C ASN A 187 -3.40 -15.45 -4.99
N ASP A 188 -2.38 -14.61 -5.05
CA ASP A 188 -2.53 -13.17 -4.82
C ASP A 188 -3.34 -12.60 -6.00
N THR A 189 -4.65 -12.85 -6.04
CA THR A 189 -5.54 -12.02 -6.85
C THR A 189 -5.64 -10.68 -6.15
N VAL A 190 -4.74 -9.79 -6.54
CA VAL A 190 -4.82 -8.36 -6.32
C VAL A 190 -6.22 -7.91 -6.72
N ASN A 191 -7.09 -7.68 -5.74
CA ASN A 191 -8.38 -7.07 -6.02
C ASN A 191 -8.10 -5.60 -6.36
N TYR A 192 -8.29 -5.25 -7.63
CA TYR A 192 -8.29 -3.86 -8.09
C TYR A 192 -9.64 -3.16 -7.82
N ASP A 193 -10.62 -3.84 -7.23
CA ASP A 193 -11.83 -3.21 -6.73
C ASP A 193 -11.60 -2.70 -5.30
N HIS A 194 -10.99 -1.53 -5.20
CA HIS A 194 -11.40 -0.40 -4.36
C HIS A 194 -10.26 0.63 -4.32
N VAL A 195 -10.57 1.81 -4.89
CA VAL A 195 -9.81 3.08 -4.91
C VAL A 195 -8.79 3.24 -6.03
#